data_AF-A0A523ZGE8-F1
#
_entry.id   AF-A0A523ZGE8-F1
#
_cell.length_a   1.000
_cell.length_b   1.000
_cell.length_c   1.000
_cell.angle_alpha   90.00
_cell.angle_beta   90.00
_cell.angle_gamma   90.00
#
_symmetry.space_group_name_H-M   'P 1'
#
loop_
_entity.id
_entity.type
_entity.pdbx_description
1 polymer ?
#
loop_
_entity_poly.entity_id
_entity_poly.type
_entity_poly.pdbx_seq_one_letter_code
_entity_poly.pdbx_strand_id
1 'polypeptide(L)'
;MMLNSSIYQGANLLRFSNLIHGLSSRASGNMSFRRDKTSKVISNRKKFLDQLGIDLEKIVAMKLVHSNKIFSVNNFDCSKGTSNEKNWIKGVDGLITDVPGIFLFATYADCLPIFIFDPKRKVVGLLHVGWRGAITSLCQKTLEKLKREFSSNPTDLAVFVGPSIHSCCFEVKHDVESQFRENEFGEKGLIKKSGKTFIDLQKVILLQLIGQGISDENIEISPLCTACNTDTFYSHRVKSSKRGAMGAVIGLK
;
A
#
# COMPACT_ATOMS: atom_id res chain seq x y z
N MET A 1 12.82 11.23 -5.73
CA MET A 1 12.08 11.41 -4.46
C MET A 1 12.28 12.83 -3.98
N MET A 2 11.24 13.65 -3.86
CA MET A 2 11.40 14.98 -3.26
C MET A 2 11.60 14.85 -1.74
N LEU A 3 12.59 15.58 -1.23
CA LEU A 3 13.10 15.56 0.16
C LEU A 3 12.65 16.79 0.97
N ASN A 4 11.48 17.34 0.65
CA ASN A 4 10.84 18.36 1.49
C ASN A 4 9.45 17.87 1.88
N SER A 5 9.14 17.95 3.17
CA SER A 5 7.88 17.56 3.82
C SER A 5 7.75 16.08 4.20
N SER A 6 6.92 15.83 5.22
CA SER A 6 6.69 14.55 5.89
C SER A 6 6.02 13.46 5.02
N ILE A 7 6.04 13.64 3.70
CA ILE A 7 5.23 12.93 2.72
C ILE A 7 6.14 12.34 1.64
N TYR A 8 5.94 11.05 1.37
CA TYR A 8 6.59 10.33 0.28
C TYR A 8 5.63 10.13 -0.87
N GLN A 9 6.10 10.35 -2.10
CA GLN A 9 5.33 10.19 -3.33
C GLN A 9 6.19 9.50 -4.39
N GLY A 10 5.58 8.57 -5.13
CA GLY A 10 6.19 7.96 -6.31
C GLY A 10 6.28 8.97 -7.45
N ALA A 11 7.46 9.09 -8.06
CA ALA A 11 7.73 10.07 -9.11
C ALA A 11 6.92 9.79 -10.39
N ASN A 12 6.74 8.51 -10.74
CA ASN A 12 5.96 8.08 -11.89
C ASN A 12 4.47 8.46 -11.81
N LEU A 13 3.93 8.66 -10.60
CA LEU A 13 2.56 9.10 -10.37
C LEU A 13 2.43 10.62 -10.32
N LEU A 14 3.50 11.36 -9.96
CA LEU A 14 3.49 12.83 -9.90
C LEU A 14 3.27 13.51 -11.27
N ARG A 15 3.48 12.79 -12.37
CA ARG A 15 3.21 13.30 -13.73
C ARG A 15 1.72 13.52 -14.03
N PHE A 16 0.81 13.00 -13.19
CA PHE A 16 -0.63 13.09 -13.39
C PHE A 16 -1.24 14.18 -12.51
N SER A 17 -1.62 15.31 -13.11
CA SER A 17 -2.06 16.52 -12.39
C SER A 17 -3.39 16.38 -11.61
N ASN A 18 -4.24 15.43 -12.02
CA ASN A 18 -5.52 15.11 -11.40
C ASN A 18 -5.43 14.00 -10.34
N LEU A 19 -4.26 13.40 -10.15
CA LEU A 19 -4.01 12.38 -9.14
C LEU A 19 -3.41 13.02 -7.89
N ILE A 20 -3.90 12.61 -6.72
CA ILE A 20 -3.25 12.90 -5.44
C ILE A 20 -2.90 11.56 -4.81
N HIS A 21 -1.65 11.38 -4.42
CA HIS A 21 -1.19 10.25 -3.61
C HIS A 21 -0.16 10.70 -2.59
N GLY A 22 0.03 9.91 -1.54
CA GLY A 22 1.10 10.16 -0.59
C GLY A 22 1.20 9.09 0.48
N LEU A 23 2.40 8.97 1.06
CA LEU A 23 2.64 8.18 2.26
C LEU A 23 3.16 9.05 3.38
N SER A 24 2.62 8.86 4.57
CA SER A 24 3.10 9.55 5.77
C SER A 24 4.40 8.93 6.28
N SER A 25 5.14 9.68 7.09
CA SER A 25 6.32 9.21 7.81
C SER A 25 6.09 9.20 9.32
N ARG A 26 7.10 8.82 10.10
CA ARG A 26 7.08 8.98 11.56
C ARG A 26 6.92 10.44 11.99
N ALA A 27 7.41 11.39 11.19
CA ALA A 27 7.27 12.81 11.48
C ALA A 27 5.80 13.26 11.45
N SER A 28 4.95 12.59 10.67
CA SER A 28 3.50 12.80 10.64
C SER A 28 2.77 12.18 11.84
N GLY A 29 3.46 11.38 12.65
CA GLY A 29 2.88 10.64 13.77
C GLY A 29 2.22 9.32 13.37
N ASN A 30 1.75 8.58 14.39
CA ASN A 30 1.12 7.28 14.19
C ASN A 30 -0.29 7.43 13.57
N MET A 31 -0.54 6.67 12.51
CA MET A 31 -1.81 6.65 11.78
C MET A 31 -2.76 5.50 12.17
N SER A 32 -2.33 4.60 13.06
CA SER A 32 -3.12 3.43 13.49
C SER A 32 -3.86 3.65 14.82
N PHE A 33 -5.18 3.46 14.83
CA PHE A 33 -6.01 3.48 16.04
C PHE A 33 -5.67 2.40 17.07
N ARG A 34 -4.94 1.34 16.68
CA ARG A 34 -4.56 0.25 17.58
C ARG A 34 -3.31 0.54 18.42
N ARG A 35 -2.64 1.66 18.16
CA ARG A 35 -1.29 1.95 18.66
C ARG A 35 -1.20 3.28 19.42
N ASP A 36 -2.25 4.09 19.43
CA ASP A 36 -2.28 5.39 20.11
C ASP A 36 -3.74 5.82 20.40
N LYS A 37 -3.92 6.88 21.19
CA LYS A 37 -5.24 7.45 21.50
C LYS A 37 -5.94 7.94 20.23
N THR A 38 -7.24 7.65 20.10
CA THR A 38 -8.07 8.01 18.93
C THR A 38 -7.94 9.48 18.53
N SER A 39 -8.03 10.41 19.49
CA SER A 39 -7.92 11.86 19.23
C SER A 39 -6.57 12.25 18.63
N LYS A 40 -5.48 11.62 19.08
CA LYS A 40 -4.13 11.85 18.55
C LYS A 40 -3.98 11.28 17.15
N VAL A 41 -4.52 10.09 16.87
CA VAL A 41 -4.51 9.49 15.53
C VAL A 41 -5.32 10.34 14.54
N ILE A 42 -6.50 10.83 14.94
CA ILE A 42 -7.31 11.75 14.12
C ILE A 42 -6.51 13.03 13.81
N SER A 43 -5.88 13.63 14.82
CA SER A 43 -5.05 14.83 14.64
C SER A 43 -3.87 14.58 13.69
N ASN A 44 -3.18 13.45 13.83
CA ASN A 44 -2.06 13.07 12.93
C ASN A 44 -2.56 12.89 11.49
N ARG A 45 -3.66 12.15 11.29
CA ARG A 45 -4.25 11.95 9.96
C ARG A 45 -4.66 13.27 9.33
N LYS A 46 -5.36 14.14 10.08
CA LYS A 46 -5.74 15.46 9.60
C LYS A 46 -4.53 16.28 9.14
N LYS A 47 -3.48 16.38 9.96
CA LYS A 47 -2.24 17.10 9.58
C LYS A 47 -1.55 16.52 8.35
N PHE A 48 -1.57 15.21 8.18
CA PHE A 48 -1.01 14.54 7.01
C PHE A 48 -1.85 14.80 5.74
N LEU A 49 -3.17 14.70 5.83
CA LEU A 49 -4.08 14.90 4.71
C LEU A 49 -4.20 16.38 4.32
N ASP A 50 -4.17 17.30 5.27
CA ASP A 50 -4.19 18.76 5.03
C ASP A 50 -2.98 19.19 4.16
N GLN A 51 -1.80 18.58 4.34
CA GLN A 51 -0.62 18.82 3.50
C GLN A 51 -0.82 18.38 2.03
N LEU A 52 -1.77 17.47 1.77
CA LEU A 52 -2.16 17.02 0.43
C LEU A 52 -3.43 17.72 -0.09
N GLY A 53 -4.01 18.65 0.68
CA GLY A 53 -5.28 19.28 0.35
C GLY A 53 -6.48 18.33 0.43
N ILE A 54 -6.38 17.25 1.21
CA ILE A 54 -7.43 16.24 1.38
C ILE A 54 -8.17 16.50 2.70
N ASP A 55 -9.49 16.62 2.63
CA ASP A 55 -10.34 16.60 3.82
C ASP A 55 -10.38 15.18 4.40
N LEU A 56 -10.20 15.06 5.72
CA LEU A 56 -10.33 13.79 6.43
C LEU A 56 -11.65 13.10 6.10
N GLU A 57 -12.76 13.82 5.96
CA GLU A 57 -14.07 13.24 5.66
C GLU A 57 -14.18 12.61 4.27
N LYS A 58 -13.25 12.93 3.37
CA LYS A 58 -13.21 12.36 2.02
C LYS A 58 -12.45 11.04 1.93
N ILE A 59 -11.91 10.53 3.04
CA ILE A 59 -11.20 9.25 3.02
C ILE A 59 -12.12 8.04 3.21
N VAL A 60 -11.75 6.93 2.58
CA VAL A 60 -12.31 5.60 2.84
C VAL A 60 -11.18 4.67 3.23
N ALA A 61 -11.24 4.13 4.45
CA ALA A 61 -10.19 3.30 5.03
C ALA A 61 -10.59 1.82 5.08
N MET A 62 -9.61 0.96 4.82
CA MET A 62 -9.76 -0.50 4.91
C MET A 62 -9.30 -1.06 6.27
N LYS A 63 -10.07 -2.00 6.81
CA LYS A 63 -9.70 -2.81 7.98
C LYS A 63 -9.01 -4.09 7.52
N LEU A 64 -7.69 -3.97 7.48
CA LEU A 64 -6.74 -4.98 7.01
C LEU A 64 -6.86 -6.31 7.78
N VAL A 65 -6.87 -7.41 7.03
CA VAL A 65 -6.88 -8.78 7.54
C VAL A 65 -5.86 -9.69 6.86
N HIS A 66 -4.99 -9.14 6.00
CA HIS A 66 -4.05 -9.88 5.16
C HIS A 66 -4.73 -10.91 4.25
N SER A 67 -5.92 -10.56 3.75
CA SER A 67 -6.68 -11.26 2.72
C SER A 67 -6.21 -10.90 1.30
N ASN A 68 -6.90 -11.45 0.32
CA ASN A 68 -6.79 -11.08 -1.10
C ASN A 68 -8.11 -10.49 -1.64
N LYS A 69 -8.95 -9.92 -0.76
CA LYS A 69 -10.23 -9.33 -1.13
C LYS A 69 -10.05 -7.84 -1.45
N ILE A 70 -10.74 -7.42 -2.52
CA ILE A 70 -10.74 -6.04 -3.02
C ILE A 70 -12.18 -5.52 -3.00
N PHE A 71 -12.37 -4.30 -2.52
CA PHE A 71 -13.67 -3.62 -2.51
C PHE A 71 -13.67 -2.41 -3.44
N SER A 72 -14.74 -2.29 -4.23
CA SER A 72 -14.97 -1.14 -5.12
C SER A 72 -15.73 -0.08 -4.35
N VAL A 73 -15.06 1.01 -4.02
CA VAL A 73 -15.59 2.13 -3.25
C VAL A 73 -16.42 3.02 -4.17
N ASN A 74 -17.60 3.42 -3.70
CA ASN A 74 -18.50 4.33 -4.41
C ASN A 74 -18.90 5.53 -3.52
N ASN A 75 -19.76 6.41 -4.03
CA ASN A 75 -20.23 7.62 -3.34
C ASN A 75 -20.89 7.37 -1.97
N PHE A 76 -21.46 6.19 -1.73
CA PHE A 76 -22.11 5.84 -0.45
C PHE A 76 -21.12 5.36 0.62
N ASP A 77 -19.84 5.29 0.27
CA ASP A 77 -18.76 4.85 1.16
C ASP A 77 -17.96 6.00 1.76
N CYS A 78 -18.22 7.25 1.39
CA CYS A 78 -17.55 8.43 1.97
C CYS A 78 -17.54 8.41 3.51
N SER A 79 -16.48 8.96 4.10
CA SER A 79 -16.23 8.96 5.55
C SER A 79 -16.10 7.60 6.23
N LYS A 80 -16.16 6.45 5.52
CA LYS A 80 -15.94 5.11 6.10
C LYS A 80 -14.47 4.89 6.42
N GLY A 81 -13.98 5.51 7.49
CA GLY A 81 -12.55 5.49 7.80
C GLY A 81 -12.03 6.52 8.80
N THR A 82 -12.85 7.53 9.11
CA THR A 82 -12.38 8.82 9.65
C THR A 82 -12.18 8.82 11.16
N SER A 83 -13.21 8.45 11.91
CA SER A 83 -13.28 8.66 13.37
C SER A 83 -13.09 7.40 14.21
N ASN A 84 -13.45 6.21 13.70
CA ASN A 84 -13.25 4.93 14.39
C ASN A 84 -13.26 3.72 13.44
N GLU A 85 -12.71 2.59 13.89
CA GLU A 85 -12.61 1.34 13.09
C GLU A 85 -13.96 0.65 12.78
N LYS A 86 -15.10 1.06 13.39
CA LYS A 86 -16.37 0.33 13.22
C LYS A 86 -16.92 0.45 11.80
N ASN A 87 -16.70 1.60 11.17
CA ASN A 87 -17.26 1.94 9.86
C ASN A 87 -16.27 1.71 8.71
N TRP A 88 -15.08 1.18 8.98
CA TRP A 88 -14.09 0.87 7.95
C TRP A 88 -14.59 -0.25 7.05
N ILE A 89 -14.10 -0.30 5.81
CA ILE A 89 -14.37 -1.42 4.90
C ILE A 89 -13.70 -2.67 5.47
N LYS A 90 -14.49 -3.69 5.85
CA LYS A 90 -14.01 -4.86 6.61
C LYS A 90 -13.57 -5.99 5.70
N GLY A 91 -12.52 -6.69 6.11
CA GLY A 91 -12.15 -7.97 5.52
C GLY A 91 -11.53 -7.86 4.12
N VAL A 92 -10.90 -6.72 3.84
CA VAL A 92 -10.27 -6.40 2.56
C VAL A 92 -8.88 -5.85 2.78
N ASP A 93 -8.04 -6.04 1.77
CA ASP A 93 -6.67 -5.55 1.73
C ASP A 93 -6.39 -4.81 0.41
N GLY A 94 -7.44 -4.55 -0.37
CA GLY A 94 -7.41 -3.66 -1.53
C GLY A 94 -8.68 -2.84 -1.61
N LEU A 95 -8.54 -1.58 -1.99
CA LEU A 95 -9.64 -0.71 -2.40
C LEU A 95 -9.38 -0.21 -3.82
N ILE A 96 -10.44 -0.05 -4.60
CA ILE A 96 -10.40 0.60 -5.92
C ILE A 96 -11.59 1.55 -6.07
N THR A 97 -11.44 2.62 -6.84
CA THR A 97 -12.53 3.55 -7.16
C THR A 97 -12.24 4.36 -8.41
N ASP A 98 -13.29 4.73 -9.13
CA ASP A 98 -13.31 5.71 -10.21
C ASP A 98 -13.99 7.03 -9.80
N VAL A 99 -14.39 7.15 -8.53
CA VAL A 99 -15.14 8.30 -8.01
C VAL A 99 -14.18 9.44 -7.64
N PRO A 100 -14.24 10.60 -8.34
CA PRO A 100 -13.46 11.76 -7.99
C PRO A 100 -13.84 12.33 -6.62
N GLY A 101 -12.86 12.88 -5.90
CA GLY A 101 -13.05 13.42 -4.56
C GLY A 101 -13.12 12.38 -3.44
N ILE A 102 -13.02 11.08 -3.74
CA ILE A 102 -12.84 10.01 -2.74
C ILE A 102 -11.38 9.59 -2.68
N PHE A 103 -10.83 9.50 -1.47
CA PHE A 103 -9.44 9.12 -1.23
C PHE A 103 -9.35 7.79 -0.48
N LEU A 104 -8.75 6.78 -1.11
CA LEU A 104 -8.51 5.48 -0.52
C LEU A 104 -7.40 5.59 0.52
N PHE A 105 -7.59 5.00 1.71
CA PHE A 105 -6.63 5.08 2.81
C PHE A 105 -6.30 3.70 3.40
N ALA A 106 -5.01 3.45 3.65
CA ALA A 106 -4.53 2.26 4.37
C ALA A 106 -3.43 2.63 5.35
N THR A 107 -3.35 1.89 6.47
CA THR A 107 -2.20 1.97 7.37
C THR A 107 -1.21 0.84 7.08
N TYR A 108 0.09 1.09 7.17
CA TYR A 108 1.09 0.04 6.97
C TYR A 108 2.31 0.25 7.88
N ALA A 109 2.99 -0.85 8.17
CA ALA A 109 4.31 -0.90 8.77
C ALA A 109 4.95 -2.20 8.27
N ASP A 110 5.97 -2.10 7.42
CA ASP A 110 6.63 -3.18 6.67
C ASP A 110 5.88 -3.79 5.46
N CYS A 111 4.56 -3.99 5.51
CA CYS A 111 3.82 -4.47 4.34
C CYS A 111 3.87 -3.45 3.19
N LEU A 112 3.72 -3.90 1.94
CA LEU A 112 3.84 -3.07 0.74
C LEU A 112 2.56 -2.27 0.51
N PRO A 113 2.59 -0.93 0.59
CA PRO A 113 1.52 -0.10 0.06
C PRO A 113 1.70 0.01 -1.46
N ILE A 114 0.75 -0.52 -2.23
CA ILE A 114 0.79 -0.47 -3.70
C ILE A 114 -0.30 0.47 -4.20
N PHE A 115 0.11 1.44 -4.99
CA PHE A 115 -0.72 2.41 -5.65
C PHE A 115 -0.88 2.01 -7.11
N ILE A 116 -2.10 1.97 -7.61
CA ILE A 116 -2.40 1.69 -9.02
C ILE A 116 -3.20 2.87 -9.55
N PHE A 117 -2.86 3.35 -10.73
CA PHE A 117 -3.63 4.38 -11.42
C PHE A 117 -3.80 4.03 -12.90
N ASP A 118 -5.05 4.06 -13.35
CA ASP A 118 -5.41 4.03 -14.76
C ASP A 118 -5.74 5.46 -15.23
N PRO A 119 -4.85 6.12 -16.01
CA PRO A 119 -5.11 7.47 -16.51
C PRO A 119 -6.20 7.54 -17.58
N LYS A 120 -6.44 6.45 -18.33
CA LYS A 120 -7.45 6.43 -19.40
C LYS A 120 -8.85 6.23 -18.84
N ARG A 121 -8.99 5.33 -17.87
CA ARG A 121 -10.26 5.02 -17.20
C ARG A 121 -10.52 5.89 -15.97
N LYS A 122 -9.52 6.65 -15.52
CA LYS A 122 -9.58 7.48 -14.31
C LYS A 122 -9.97 6.64 -13.10
N VAL A 123 -9.23 5.55 -12.88
CA VAL A 123 -9.46 4.63 -11.76
C VAL A 123 -8.21 4.55 -10.92
N VAL A 124 -8.37 4.60 -9.60
CA VAL A 124 -7.27 4.43 -8.64
C VAL A 124 -7.47 3.16 -7.83
N GLY A 125 -6.36 2.58 -7.38
CA GLY A 125 -6.33 1.46 -6.46
C GLY A 125 -5.28 1.67 -5.38
N LEU A 126 -5.60 1.19 -4.17
CA LEU A 126 -4.68 1.13 -3.04
C LEU A 126 -4.71 -0.27 -2.44
N LEU A 127 -3.57 -0.95 -2.44
CA LEU A 127 -3.42 -2.28 -1.88
C LEU A 127 -2.46 -2.28 -0.69
N HIS A 128 -2.77 -3.10 0.29
CA HIS A 128 -1.89 -3.45 1.40
C HIS A 128 -1.44 -4.90 1.22
N VAL A 129 -0.20 -5.08 0.75
CA VAL A 129 0.34 -6.40 0.41
C VAL A 129 1.39 -6.81 1.43
N GLY A 130 0.98 -7.63 2.40
CA GLY A 130 1.91 -8.45 3.19
C GLY A 130 2.27 -9.75 2.46
N TRP A 131 3.11 -10.58 3.08
CA TRP A 131 3.54 -11.84 2.47
C TRP A 131 2.38 -12.77 2.06
N ARG A 132 1.31 -12.84 2.87
CA ARG A 132 0.09 -13.60 2.54
C ARG A 132 -0.60 -13.06 1.29
N GLY A 133 -0.69 -11.74 1.16
CA GLY A 133 -1.29 -11.09 -0.01
C GLY A 133 -0.47 -11.36 -1.28
N ALA A 134 0.85 -11.42 -1.16
CA ALA A 134 1.75 -11.73 -2.28
C ALA A 134 1.52 -13.15 -2.82
N ILE A 135 1.50 -14.17 -1.94
CA ILE A 135 1.30 -15.57 -2.38
C ILE A 135 -0.17 -15.88 -2.77
N THR A 136 -1.13 -15.17 -2.19
CA THR A 136 -2.56 -15.31 -2.53
C THR A 136 -3.02 -14.43 -3.69
N SER A 137 -2.04 -13.86 -4.42
CA SER A 137 -2.19 -13.14 -5.69
C SER A 137 -3.13 -11.93 -5.62
N LEU A 138 -3.04 -11.12 -4.55
CA LEU A 138 -3.85 -9.91 -4.38
C LEU A 138 -3.65 -8.91 -5.54
N CYS A 139 -2.43 -8.77 -6.07
CA CYS A 139 -2.18 -7.89 -7.22
C CYS A 139 -2.91 -8.38 -8.48
N GLN A 140 -2.75 -9.65 -8.86
CA GLN A 140 -3.41 -10.21 -10.03
C GLN A 140 -4.93 -10.09 -9.92
N LYS A 141 -5.51 -10.45 -8.77
CA LYS A 141 -6.96 -10.30 -8.52
C LYS A 141 -7.44 -8.84 -8.62
N THR A 142 -6.60 -7.89 -8.23
CA THR A 142 -6.91 -6.46 -8.40
C THR A 142 -6.94 -6.09 -9.87
N LEU A 143 -5.94 -6.52 -10.66
CA LEU A 143 -5.89 -6.22 -12.10
C LEU A 143 -7.04 -6.86 -12.86
N GLU A 144 -7.39 -8.11 -12.55
CA GLU A 144 -8.59 -8.78 -13.08
C GLU A 144 -9.87 -8.01 -12.76
N LYS A 145 -10.00 -7.52 -11.52
CA LYS A 145 -11.14 -6.72 -11.08
C LYS A 145 -11.19 -5.36 -11.78
N LEU A 146 -10.06 -4.69 -11.95
CA LEU A 146 -9.96 -3.43 -12.70
C LEU A 146 -10.37 -3.61 -14.16
N LYS A 147 -9.88 -4.68 -14.80
CA LYS A 147 -10.27 -5.05 -16.17
C LYS A 147 -11.77 -5.33 -16.26
N ARG A 148 -12.32 -6.13 -15.34
CA ARG A 148 -13.74 -6.52 -15.37
C ARG A 148 -14.68 -5.34 -15.11
N GLU A 149 -14.38 -4.49 -14.14
CA GLU A 149 -15.32 -3.47 -13.67
C GLU A 149 -15.14 -2.11 -14.35
N PHE A 150 -13.91 -1.78 -14.77
CA PHE A 150 -13.58 -0.47 -15.34
C PHE A 150 -13.02 -0.56 -16.76
N SER A 151 -12.92 -1.76 -17.32
CA SER A 151 -12.31 -1.99 -18.64
C SER A 151 -10.87 -1.46 -18.72
N SER A 152 -10.16 -1.46 -17.59
CA SER A 152 -8.75 -1.10 -17.50
C SER A 152 -7.88 -2.09 -18.26
N ASN A 153 -6.86 -1.57 -18.94
CA ASN A 153 -5.86 -2.37 -19.62
C ASN A 153 -4.54 -2.29 -18.84
N PRO A 154 -3.91 -3.41 -18.45
CA PRO A 154 -2.63 -3.43 -17.75
C PRO A 154 -1.54 -2.54 -18.39
N THR A 155 -1.50 -2.45 -19.71
CA THR A 155 -0.50 -1.62 -20.42
C THR A 155 -0.65 -0.12 -20.15
N ASP A 156 -1.83 0.32 -19.72
CA ASP A 156 -2.13 1.72 -19.44
C ASP A 156 -1.91 2.08 -17.96
N LEU A 157 -1.72 1.10 -17.09
CA LEU A 157 -1.62 1.31 -15.65
C LEU A 157 -0.25 1.85 -15.25
N ALA A 158 -0.25 2.85 -14.38
CA ALA A 158 0.93 3.28 -13.63
C ALA A 158 0.86 2.73 -12.20
N VAL A 159 1.95 2.14 -11.72
CA VAL A 159 2.02 1.50 -10.40
C VAL A 159 3.17 2.06 -9.58
N PHE A 160 2.92 2.36 -8.31
CA PHE A 160 3.96 2.70 -7.36
C PHE A 160 3.90 1.78 -6.15
N VAL A 161 5.02 1.14 -5.81
CA VAL A 161 5.20 0.35 -4.59
C VAL A 161 5.98 1.20 -3.59
N GLY A 162 5.31 1.62 -2.51
CA GLY A 162 5.92 2.51 -1.52
C GLY A 162 6.95 1.82 -0.60
N PRO A 163 7.61 2.59 0.29
CA PRO A 163 8.55 2.07 1.29
C PRO A 163 7.96 0.88 2.06
N SER A 164 8.73 -0.19 2.21
CA SER A 164 8.26 -1.44 2.84
C SER A 164 9.45 -2.23 3.39
N ILE A 165 9.25 -3.39 3.99
CA ILE A 165 10.37 -4.24 4.42
C ILE A 165 10.96 -4.94 3.21
N HIS A 166 12.29 -4.87 3.08
CA HIS A 166 13.01 -5.51 1.97
C HIS A 166 13.69 -6.80 2.44
N SER A 167 14.20 -7.57 1.49
CA SER A 167 14.92 -8.82 1.72
C SER A 167 16.14 -8.69 2.63
N CYS A 168 16.73 -7.49 2.76
CA CYS A 168 17.81 -7.23 3.73
C CYS A 168 17.37 -7.42 5.20
N CYS A 169 16.07 -7.35 5.50
CA CYS A 169 15.53 -7.45 6.86
C CYS A 169 14.38 -8.45 7.01
N PHE A 170 13.77 -8.92 5.92
CA PHE A 170 12.59 -9.77 5.98
C PHE A 170 12.94 -11.27 6.11
N GLU A 171 13.53 -11.63 7.25
CA GLU A 171 13.79 -13.01 7.62
C GLU A 171 12.48 -13.75 7.94
N VAL A 172 12.35 -14.97 7.41
CA VAL A 172 11.20 -15.84 7.63
C VAL A 172 11.62 -17.23 8.09
N LYS A 173 10.66 -17.94 8.71
CA LYS A 173 10.79 -19.33 9.11
C LYS A 173 10.34 -20.26 7.99
N HIS A 174 10.57 -21.56 8.18
CA HIS A 174 10.31 -22.60 7.19
C HIS A 174 8.84 -22.68 6.74
N ASP A 175 7.89 -22.38 7.62
CA ASP A 175 6.44 -22.39 7.36
C ASP A 175 5.99 -21.33 6.35
N VAL A 176 6.65 -20.17 6.35
CA VAL A 176 6.40 -19.13 5.34
C VAL A 176 7.20 -19.41 4.08
N GLU A 177 8.43 -19.93 4.22
CA GLU A 177 9.25 -20.32 3.08
C GLU A 177 8.59 -21.37 2.20
N SER A 178 8.00 -22.42 2.78
CA SER A 178 7.36 -23.50 2.01
C SER A 178 6.24 -22.96 1.12
N GLN A 179 5.43 -22.04 1.64
CA GLN A 179 4.35 -21.39 0.88
C GLN A 179 4.86 -20.55 -0.31
N PHE A 180 6.07 -19.98 -0.20
CA PHE A 180 6.69 -19.26 -1.31
C PHE A 180 7.25 -20.23 -2.35
N ARG A 181 7.83 -21.38 -1.94
CA ARG A 181 8.31 -22.41 -2.87
C ARG A 181 7.19 -23.01 -3.74
N GLU A 182 5.99 -23.13 -3.19
CA GLU A 182 4.82 -23.66 -3.90
C GLU A 182 4.16 -22.63 -4.83
N ASN A 183 4.61 -21.37 -4.83
CA ASN A 183 4.07 -20.30 -5.65
C ASN A 183 5.09 -19.88 -6.72
N GLU A 184 4.70 -19.91 -8.00
CA GLU A 184 5.58 -19.62 -9.15
C GLU A 184 6.35 -18.29 -9.03
N PHE A 185 5.67 -17.22 -8.61
CA PHE A 185 6.30 -15.92 -8.40
C PHE A 185 7.03 -15.86 -7.05
N GLY A 186 6.45 -16.50 -6.02
CA GLY A 186 7.00 -16.56 -4.68
C GLY A 186 8.39 -17.17 -4.64
N GLU A 187 8.62 -18.28 -5.35
CA GLU A 187 9.90 -18.97 -5.36
C GLU A 187 11.04 -18.05 -5.82
N LYS A 188 10.77 -17.22 -6.85
CA LYS A 188 11.73 -16.26 -7.41
C LYS A 188 12.13 -15.15 -6.43
N GLY A 189 11.37 -14.95 -5.35
CA GLY A 189 11.64 -14.01 -4.27
C GLY A 189 12.40 -14.60 -3.07
N LEU A 190 12.68 -15.91 -3.06
CA LEU A 190 13.41 -16.56 -1.96
C LEU A 190 14.91 -16.26 -2.05
N ILE A 191 15.49 -15.81 -0.93
CA ILE A 191 16.92 -15.54 -0.79
C ILE A 191 17.48 -16.34 0.39
N LYS A 192 18.45 -17.22 0.10
CA LYS A 192 19.17 -17.99 1.12
C LYS A 192 20.49 -17.32 1.46
N LYS A 193 20.69 -17.00 2.74
CA LYS A 193 21.94 -16.41 3.23
C LYS A 193 22.28 -16.94 4.61
N SER A 194 23.47 -17.51 4.76
CA SER A 194 24.01 -17.98 6.05
C SER A 194 23.05 -18.90 6.81
N GLY A 195 22.43 -19.86 6.12
CA GLY A 195 21.47 -20.80 6.71
C GLY A 195 20.08 -20.23 7.02
N LYS A 196 19.84 -18.95 6.72
CA LYS A 196 18.55 -18.27 6.91
C LYS A 196 17.85 -18.00 5.58
N THR A 197 16.54 -17.82 5.65
CA THR A 197 15.68 -17.49 4.52
C THR A 197 15.17 -16.06 4.66
N PHE A 198 15.34 -15.29 3.58
CA PHE A 198 14.80 -13.95 3.43
C PHE A 198 13.87 -13.92 2.22
N ILE A 199 12.88 -13.03 2.24
CA ILE A 199 11.94 -12.87 1.14
C ILE A 199 12.07 -11.47 0.55
N ASP A 200 12.24 -11.43 -0.76
CA ASP A 200 12.13 -10.22 -1.58
C ASP A 200 10.69 -10.06 -2.09
N LEU A 201 9.84 -9.43 -1.28
CA LEU A 201 8.44 -9.19 -1.65
C LEU A 201 8.32 -8.26 -2.85
N GLN A 202 9.22 -7.28 -2.97
CA GLN A 202 9.22 -6.30 -4.05
C GLN A 202 9.44 -7.01 -5.39
N LYS A 203 10.40 -7.94 -5.46
CA LYS A 203 10.63 -8.76 -6.65
C LYS A 203 9.44 -9.66 -6.99
N VAL A 204 8.82 -10.30 -5.99
CA VAL A 204 7.60 -11.10 -6.23
C VAL A 204 6.50 -10.24 -6.85
N ILE A 205 6.23 -9.07 -6.27
CA ILE A 205 5.22 -8.15 -6.79
C ILE A 205 5.57 -7.64 -8.18
N LEU A 206 6.82 -7.26 -8.44
CA LEU A 206 7.28 -6.82 -9.75
C LEU A 206 6.97 -7.86 -10.83
N LEU A 207 7.36 -9.12 -10.58
CA LEU A 207 7.14 -10.22 -11.52
C LEU A 207 5.64 -10.50 -11.73
N GLN A 208 4.83 -10.37 -10.68
CA GLN A 208 3.37 -10.49 -10.80
C GLN A 208 2.77 -9.38 -11.67
N LEU A 209 3.20 -8.12 -11.50
CA LEU A 209 2.70 -6.98 -12.25
C LEU A 209 3.10 -7.07 -13.74
N ILE A 210 4.38 -7.37 -14.00
CA ILE A 210 4.89 -7.58 -15.38
C ILE A 210 4.21 -8.78 -16.03
N GLY A 211 4.05 -9.89 -15.30
CA GLY A 211 3.36 -11.09 -15.80
C GLY A 211 1.89 -10.85 -16.15
N GLN A 212 1.29 -9.76 -15.68
CA GLN A 212 -0.07 -9.34 -16.03
C GLN A 212 -0.11 -8.30 -17.17
N GLY A 213 1.05 -7.93 -17.73
CA GLY A 213 1.16 -7.03 -18.88
C GLY A 213 1.34 -5.55 -18.54
N ILE A 214 1.66 -5.21 -17.29
CA ILE A 214 2.10 -3.85 -16.96
C ILE A 214 3.56 -3.69 -17.39
N SER A 215 3.84 -2.63 -18.16
CA SER A 215 5.20 -2.35 -18.61
C SER A 215 6.11 -1.95 -17.45
N ASP A 216 7.37 -2.37 -17.47
CA ASP A 216 8.34 -2.12 -16.40
C ASP A 216 8.55 -0.61 -16.18
N GLU A 217 8.57 0.20 -17.24
CA GLU A 217 8.67 1.66 -17.15
C GLU A 217 7.48 2.34 -16.45
N ASN A 218 6.37 1.64 -16.30
CA ASN A 218 5.19 2.13 -15.59
C ASN A 218 5.16 1.69 -14.11
N ILE A 219 6.13 0.90 -13.66
CA ILE A 219 6.24 0.41 -12.29
C ILE A 219 7.40 1.12 -11.59
N GLU A 220 7.10 1.87 -10.52
CA GLU A 220 8.12 2.42 -9.63
C GLU A 220 8.11 1.64 -8.31
N ILE A 221 9.26 1.14 -7.89
CA ILE A 221 9.44 0.52 -6.57
C ILE A 221 10.35 1.40 -5.73
N SER A 222 9.86 1.81 -4.56
CA SER A 222 10.66 2.57 -3.60
C SER A 222 11.89 1.76 -3.16
N PRO A 223 13.10 2.34 -3.17
CA PRO A 223 14.30 1.66 -2.70
C PRO A 223 14.40 1.60 -1.17
N LEU A 224 13.46 2.22 -0.44
CA LEU A 224 13.56 2.43 1.00
C LEU A 224 12.98 1.28 1.82
N CYS A 225 13.86 0.58 2.53
CA CYS A 225 13.48 -0.42 3.52
C CYS A 225 13.01 0.22 4.83
N THR A 226 11.77 -0.05 5.27
CA THR A 226 11.19 0.47 6.53
C THR A 226 11.96 0.00 7.77
N ALA A 227 12.50 -1.22 7.74
CA ALA A 227 13.26 -1.79 8.85
C ALA A 227 14.70 -1.27 8.94
N CYS A 228 15.28 -0.81 7.82
CA CYS A 228 16.59 -0.14 7.84
C CYS A 228 16.48 1.34 8.24
N ASN A 229 15.38 2.00 7.87
CA ASN A 229 15.20 3.44 8.00
C ASN A 229 14.22 3.79 9.15
N THR A 230 14.49 3.29 10.36
CA THR A 230 13.52 3.37 11.48
C THR A 230 13.39 4.75 12.12
N ASP A 231 14.31 5.67 11.84
CA ASP A 231 14.18 7.09 12.17
C ASP A 231 13.08 7.78 11.35
N THR A 232 12.85 7.27 10.14
CA THR A 232 11.88 7.80 9.17
C THR A 232 10.56 7.02 9.17
N PHE A 233 10.62 5.69 9.25
CA PHE A 233 9.45 4.80 9.11
C PHE A 233 9.20 3.96 10.36
N TYR A 234 7.94 3.69 10.64
CA TYR A 234 7.58 2.63 11.57
C TYR A 234 7.84 1.26 10.91
N SER A 235 8.41 0.34 11.69
CA SER A 235 8.60 -1.04 11.30
C SER A 235 7.99 -1.94 12.36
N HIS A 236 7.23 -2.95 11.93
CA HIS A 236 6.66 -3.97 12.80
C HIS A 236 7.72 -5.02 13.20
N ARG A 237 8.63 -5.33 12.28
CA ARG A 237 9.74 -6.27 12.45
C ARG A 237 10.72 -5.79 13.51
N VAL A 238 11.03 -4.49 13.52
CA VAL A 238 11.91 -3.90 14.53
C VAL A 238 11.12 -3.71 15.83
N LYS A 239 11.46 -4.51 16.85
CA LYS A 239 10.87 -4.37 18.19
C LYS A 239 11.37 -3.07 18.84
N SER A 240 10.57 -2.02 18.73
CA SER A 240 10.84 -0.71 19.35
C SER A 240 9.73 -0.34 20.35
N SER A 241 10.06 0.49 21.34
CA SER A 241 9.09 1.07 22.28
C SER A 241 8.16 2.09 21.60
N LYS A 242 8.60 2.69 20.49
CA LYS A 242 7.83 3.65 19.67
C LYS A 242 7.18 2.93 18.49
N ARG A 243 6.19 2.06 18.78
CA ARG A 243 5.38 1.39 17.74
C ARG A 243 4.38 2.36 17.12
N GLY A 244 4.10 2.17 15.84
CA GLY A 244 3.11 2.94 15.09
C GLY A 244 2.90 2.35 13.70
N ALA A 245 2.15 3.06 12.87
CA ALA A 245 1.99 2.76 11.46
C ALA A 245 1.99 4.06 10.66
N MET A 246 2.53 4.00 9.44
CA MET A 246 2.37 5.04 8.43
C MET A 246 0.96 4.95 7.82
N GLY A 247 0.54 6.03 7.17
CA GLY A 247 -0.64 6.09 6.31
C GLY A 247 -0.24 6.14 4.84
N ALA A 248 -1.06 5.55 3.98
CA ALA A 248 -0.99 5.62 2.53
C ALA A 248 -2.34 6.14 2.02
N VAL A 249 -2.33 7.09 1.09
CA VAL A 249 -3.53 7.69 0.53
C VAL A 249 -3.42 7.90 -0.98
N ILE A 250 -4.50 7.65 -1.72
CA ILE A 250 -4.60 7.94 -3.16
C ILE A 250 -6.04 8.26 -3.55
N GLY A 251 -6.23 9.22 -4.44
CA GLY A 251 -7.54 9.58 -4.96
C GLY A 251 -7.41 10.52 -6.14
N LEU A 252 -8.52 10.69 -6.84
CA LEU A 252 -8.67 11.69 -7.89
C LEU A 252 -9.23 12.97 -7.30
N LYS A 253 -8.76 14.12 -7.80
CA LYS A 253 -9.35 15.42 -7.48
C LYS A 253 -10.81 15.50 -7.92
#